data_AF-A0A256ZDP5-F1
#
_entry.id   AF-A0A256ZDP5-F1
#
_cell.length_a   1.000
_cell.length_b   1.000
_cell.length_c   1.000
_cell.angle_alpha   90.00
_cell.angle_beta   90.00
_cell.angle_gamma   90.00
#
_symmetry.space_group_name_H-M   'P 1'
#
loop_
_entity.id
_entity.type
_entity.pdbx_description
1 polymer ?
#
loop_
_entity_poly.entity_id
_entity_poly.type
_entity_poly.pdbx_seq_one_letter_code
_entity_poly.pdbx_strand_id
1 'polypeptide(L)' 'MYLAAPKRIATVRRVIGRKIVRDKVYVYEYYTLPLNLYIPKSMVEKWGKEFIIERNEESGVIRIVPKKLME' A
#
# COMPACT_ATOMS: atom_id res chain seq x y z
N MET A 1 2.31 -4.95 29.51
CA MET A 1 1.19 -5.58 28.79
C MET A 1 1.28 -5.06 27.36
N TYR A 2 1.89 -5.81 26.44
CA TYR A 2 2.07 -5.35 25.06
C TYR A 2 0.68 -5.27 24.41
N LEU A 3 0.19 -4.04 24.20
CA LEU A 3 -1.04 -3.80 23.47
C LEU A 3 -0.84 -4.38 22.07
N ALA A 4 -1.69 -5.34 21.69
CA ALA A 4 -1.69 -5.89 20.35
C ALA A 4 -1.80 -4.72 19.36
N ALA A 5 -0.76 -4.53 18.54
CA ALA A 5 -0.71 -3.44 17.58
C ALA A 5 -2.01 -3.43 16.75
N PRO A 6 -2.69 -2.27 16.62
CA PRO A 6 -3.94 -2.20 15.87
C PRO A 6 -3.71 -2.70 14.44
N LYS A 7 -4.35 -3.83 14.10
CA LYS A 7 -4.32 -4.41 12.77
C LYS A 7 -5.50 -3.89 11.99
N ARG A 8 -5.24 -3.28 10.84
CA ARG A 8 -6.30 -2.82 9.94
C ARG A 8 -6.13 -3.44 8.57
N ILE A 9 -7.20 -4.03 8.08
CA ILE A 9 -7.27 -4.48 6.68
C ILE A 9 -7.48 -3.24 5.82
N ALA A 10 -6.63 -3.09 4.81
CA ALA A 10 -6.66 -1.99 3.88
C ALA A 10 -6.61 -2.51 2.44
N THR A 11 -7.50 -1.96 1.62
CA THR A 11 -7.49 -2.21 0.19
C THR A 11 -6.66 -1.14 -0.50
N VAL A 12 -5.74 -1.59 -1.34
CA VAL A 12 -4.91 -0.71 -2.16
C VAL A 12 -5.77 0.06 -3.15
N ARG A 13 -5.54 1.37 -3.24
CA ARG A 13 -6.12 2.26 -4.24
C ARG A 13 -5.16 2.44 -5.40
N ARG A 14 -5.65 2.16 -6.61
CA ARG A 14 -4.93 2.46 -7.85
C ARG A 14 -5.06 3.95 -8.16
N VAL A 15 -3.93 4.60 -8.39
CA VAL A 15 -3.85 5.99 -8.82
C VAL A 15 -3.16 6.02 -10.18
N ILE A 16 -3.83 6.62 -11.16
CA ILE A 16 -3.31 6.79 -12.51
C ILE A 16 -3.08 8.28 -12.69
N GLY A 17 -1.82 8.68 -12.69
CA GLY A 17 -1.45 10.05 -13.03
C GLY A 17 -1.10 10.14 -14.51
N ARG A 18 -1.46 11.27 -15.12
CA ARG A 18 -1.15 11.57 -16.51
C ARG A 18 -0.41 12.91 -16.53
N LYS A 19 0.79 12.93 -17.10
CA LYS A 19 1.55 14.15 -17.35
C LYS A 19 1.71 14.36 -18.84
N ILE A 20 1.29 15.52 -19.31
CA ILE A 20 1.46 15.93 -20.70
C ILE A 20 2.76 16.76 -20.76
N VAL A 21 3.72 16.35 -21.58
CA VAL A 21 4.98 17.06 -21.78
C VAL A 21 5.19 17.25 -23.28
N ARG A 22 5.10 18.50 -23.76
CA ARG A 22 5.39 18.89 -25.15
C ARG A 22 4.80 17.89 -26.17
N ASP A 23 3.51 17.61 -26.07
CA ASP A 23 2.74 16.68 -26.93
C ASP A 23 2.80 15.17 -26.59
N LYS A 24 3.67 14.74 -25.66
CA LYS A 24 3.70 13.33 -25.19
C LYS A 24 2.93 13.15 -23.88
N VAL A 25 2.04 12.16 -23.84
CA VAL A 25 1.29 11.77 -22.63
C VAL A 25 2.04 10.65 -21.91
N TYR A 26 2.60 10.97 -20.74
CA TYR A 26 3.21 10.01 -19.84
C TYR A 26 2.19 9.57 -18.80
N VAL A 27 1.89 8.27 -18.76
CA VAL A 27 0.97 7.67 -17.79
C VAL A 27 1.78 6.93 -16.74
N TYR A 28 1.58 7.28 -15.47
CA TYR A 28 2.17 6.58 -14.33
C TYR A 28 1.05 5.94 -13.52
N GLU A 29 1.08 4.61 -13.43
CA GLU A 29 0.20 3.81 -12.58
C GLU A 29 0.95 3.50 -11.29
N TYR A 30 0.41 3.97 -10.17
CA TYR A 30 0.90 3.61 -8.85
C TYR A 30 -0.22 3.18 -7.93
N TYR A 31 0.15 2.46 -6.89
CA TYR A 31 -0.76 1.88 -5.92
C TYR A 31 -0.49 2.52 -4.57
N THR A 32 -1.55 2.87 -3.85
CA THR A 32 -1.46 3.57 -2.56
C THR A 32 -2.28 2.87 -1.49
N LEU A 33 -1.78 2.88 -0.26
CA LEU A 33 -2.48 2.46 0.95
C LEU A 33 -2.88 3.69 1.79
N PRO A 34 -3.76 3.52 2.79
CA PRO A 34 -4.00 4.53 3.82
C PRO A 34 -2.67 5.07 4.36
N LEU A 35 -2.64 6.37 4.69
CA LEU A 35 -1.41 7.12 5.02
C LEU A 35 -0.50 7.45 3.81
N ASN A 36 -1.03 7.40 2.59
CA ASN A 36 -0.28 7.66 1.35
C ASN A 36 0.96 6.77 1.18
N LEU A 37 0.91 5.56 1.71
CA LEU A 37 1.98 4.59 1.58
C LEU A 37 1.99 4.05 0.14
N TYR A 38 3.09 4.32 -0.58
CA TYR A 38 3.29 3.83 -1.93
C TYR A 38 3.53 2.32 -1.92
N ILE A 39 2.81 1.61 -2.78
CA ILE A 39 3.06 0.20 -3.06
C ILE A 39 3.50 0.05 -4.53
N PRO A 40 4.60 -0.70 -4.78
CA PRO A 40 5.00 -1.06 -6.13
C PRO A 40 3.94 -1.90 -6.83
N LYS A 41 3.73 -1.66 -8.13
CA LYS A 41 2.81 -2.47 -8.95
C LYS A 41 3.10 -3.97 -8.87
N SER A 42 4.36 -4.39 -8.94
CA SER A 42 4.76 -5.80 -8.86
C SER A 42 4.33 -6.48 -7.55
N MET A 43 4.24 -5.73 -6.44
CA MET A 43 3.71 -6.26 -5.17
C MET A 43 2.21 -6.54 -5.26
N VAL A 44 1.44 -5.63 -5.87
CA VAL A 44 -0.02 -5.80 -6.04
C VAL A 44 -0.34 -6.93 -6.99
N GLU A 45 0.43 -7.07 -8.08
CA GLU A 45 0.23 -8.16 -9.04
C GLU A 45 0.55 -9.54 -8.43
N LYS A 46 1.58 -9.62 -7.58
CA LYS A 46 1.99 -10.87 -6.93
C LYS A 46 1.09 -11.27 -5.76
N TRP A 47 0.68 -10.31 -4.93
CA TRP A 47 0.05 -10.58 -3.64
C TRP A 47 -1.43 -10.19 -3.56
N GLY A 48 -1.95 -9.48 -4.56
CA GLY A 48 -3.33 -8.99 -4.59
C GLY A 48 -3.46 -7.55 -4.08
N LYS A 49 -4.72 -7.11 -3.88
CA LYS A 49 -5.05 -5.72 -3.50
C LYS A 49 -5.29 -5.54 -2.00
N GLU A 50 -5.27 -6.61 -1.22
CA GLU A 50 -5.57 -6.60 0.22
C GLU A 50 -4.28 -6.73 1.05
N PHE A 51 -4.05 -5.74 1.90
CA PHE A 51 -2.90 -5.69 2.80
C PHE A 51 -3.38 -5.42 4.23
N ILE A 52 -2.64 -5.94 5.18
CA ILE A 52 -2.81 -5.73 6.61
C ILE A 52 -1.77 -4.72 7.03
N ILE A 53 -2.23 -3.62 7.61
CA ILE A 53 -1.39 -2.56 8.17
C ILE A 53 -1.38 -2.75 9.68
N GLU A 54 -0.20 -2.97 10.24
CA GLU A 54 0.03 -3.06 11.67
C GLU A 54 0.87 -1.84 12.07
N ARG A 55 0.31 -1.00 12.95
CA ARG A 55 1.02 0.16 13.48
C ARG A 55 1.50 -0.15 14.88
N ASN A 56 2.80 -0.20 15.09
CA ASN A 56 3.38 -0.26 16.43
C ASN A 56 3.55 1.17 16.96
N GLU A 57 2.73 1.57 17.92
CA GLU A 57 2.78 2.92 18.50
C GLU A 57 3.99 3.14 19.42
N GLU A 58 4.52 2.08 20.04
CA GLU A 58 5.71 2.17 20.90
C GLU A 58 6.99 2.37 20.09
N SER A 59 7.13 1.67 18.96
CA SER A 59 8.32 1.71 18.11
C SER A 59 8.20 2.69 16.94
N GLY A 60 7.01 3.19 16.64
CA GLY A 60 6.73 4.01 15.46
C GLY A 60 6.81 3.24 14.12
N VAL A 61 6.94 1.91 14.16
CA VAL A 61 7.10 1.07 12.97
C VAL A 61 5.73 0.73 12.39
N ILE A 62 5.56 1.00 11.09
CA ILE A 62 4.40 0.58 10.31
C ILE A 62 4.80 -0.67 9.53
N ARG A 63 4.19 -1.81 9.84
CA ARG A 63 4.38 -3.05 9.11
C ARG A 63 3.22 -3.25 8.14
N ILE A 64 3.57 -3.55 6.89
CA ILE A 64 2.61 -3.81 5.82
C ILE A 64 2.80 -5.25 5.40
N VAL A 65 1.77 -6.08 5.56
CA VAL A 65 1.83 -7.50 5.22
C VAL A 65 0.71 -7.79 4.22
N PRO A 66 0.98 -8.46 3.08
CA PRO A 66 -0.10 -8.87 2.20
C PRO A 66 -0.98 -9.91 2.90
N LYS A 67 -2.30 -9.77 2.78
CA LYS A 67 -3.26 -10.69 3.43
C LYS A 67 -3.04 -12.14 3.00
N LYS A 68 -2.65 -12.35 1.74
CA LYS A 68 -2.35 -13.65 1.14
C LYS A 68 -1.22 -14.44 1.84
N LEU A 69 -0.35 -13.79 2.63
CA LEU A 69 0.70 -14.47 3.41
C LEU A 69 0.20 -14.97 4.78
N MET A 70 -0.97 -14.56 5.25
CA MET A 70 -1.55 -14.99 6.53
C MET A 70 -2.65 -16.06 6.36
N GLU A 71 -2.92 -16.48 5.14
CA GLU A 71 -3.85 -17.56 4.78
C GLU A 71 -3.06 -18.85 4.55
#